data_AF-A0AAE1FAX2-F1
#
_entry.id   AF-A0AAE1FAX2-F1
#
_cell.length_a   1.000
_cell.length_b   1.000
_cell.length_c   1.000
_cell.angle_alpha   90.00
_cell.angle_beta   90.00
_cell.angle_gamma   90.00
#
_symmetry.space_group_name_H-M   'P 1'
#
loop_
_entity.id
_entity.type
_entity.pdbx_description
1 polymer ?
#
loop_
_entity_poly.entity_id
_entity_poly.type
_entity_poly.pdbx_seq_one_letter_code
_entity_poly.pdbx_strand_id
1 'polypeptide(L)'
;MVSQRPASCVSPLKRSSWVLVAVLAVAVLVAGLSVPASARYLDEKCPGFFGNRDVYRKVAWICEDCANLFRDSTIRINCSRNCFINEDFKTCVNATERVREMEQLVRWVSILGGGRR
;
A
#
# COMPACT_ATOMS: atom_id res chain seq x y z
N MET A 1 -9.00 -34.09 -54.38
CA MET A 1 -8.90 -33.56 -53.00
C MET A 1 -7.77 -34.27 -52.31
N VAL A 2 -6.80 -33.50 -51.83
CA VAL A 2 -5.46 -33.95 -51.43
C VAL A 2 -5.48 -34.56 -50.03
N SER A 3 -4.99 -35.79 -49.95
CA SER A 3 -4.05 -36.34 -48.97
C SER A 3 -4.40 -36.30 -47.47
N GLN A 4 -4.50 -37.49 -46.85
CA GLN A 4 -3.42 -37.93 -45.96
C GLN A 4 -3.44 -39.44 -45.65
N ARG A 5 -2.22 -39.98 -45.66
CA ARG A 5 -1.77 -41.36 -45.41
C ARG A 5 -1.67 -41.66 -43.89
N PRO A 6 -1.33 -42.91 -43.48
CA PRO A 6 -2.07 -43.64 -42.45
C PRO A 6 -1.38 -43.76 -41.08
N ALA A 7 -2.11 -44.39 -40.16
CA ALA A 7 -1.62 -45.27 -39.10
C ALA A 7 -0.69 -44.66 -38.04
N SER A 8 -1.27 -44.33 -36.88
CA SER A 8 -0.63 -44.54 -35.58
C SER A 8 -1.72 -44.64 -34.50
N CYS A 9 -2.30 -45.84 -34.35
CA CYS A 9 -3.04 -46.20 -33.15
C CYS A 9 -2.04 -46.35 -32.00
N VAL A 10 -1.77 -45.27 -31.27
CA VAL A 10 -1.11 -45.35 -29.96
C VAL A 10 -2.18 -45.15 -28.90
N SER A 11 -2.61 -46.26 -28.31
CA SER A 11 -3.53 -46.32 -27.17
C SER A 11 -3.01 -45.44 -26.02
N PRO A 12 -3.81 -44.49 -25.46
CA PRO A 12 -3.33 -43.67 -24.36
C PRO A 12 -4.28 -43.64 -23.16
N LEU A 13 -5.07 -44.67 -22.85
CA LEU A 13 -5.93 -44.59 -21.65
C LEU A 13 -5.12 -44.54 -20.34
N LYS A 14 -3.92 -45.17 -20.31
CA LYS A 14 -3.01 -45.12 -19.15
C LYS A 14 -2.05 -43.94 -19.16
N ARG A 15 -1.68 -43.44 -20.35
CA ARG A 15 -0.87 -42.20 -20.52
C ARG A 15 -1.69 -40.97 -20.16
N SER A 16 -2.98 -40.96 -20.47
CA SER A 16 -3.90 -39.88 -20.13
C SER A 16 -4.01 -39.65 -18.62
N SER A 17 -4.04 -40.73 -17.81
CA SER A 17 -4.06 -40.59 -16.35
C SER A 17 -2.83 -39.86 -15.81
N TRP A 18 -1.64 -40.16 -16.33
CA TRP A 18 -0.41 -39.48 -15.91
C TRP A 18 -0.32 -38.04 -16.42
N VAL A 19 -0.83 -37.78 -17.63
CA VAL A 19 -0.92 -36.42 -18.18
C VAL A 19 -1.89 -35.57 -17.37
N LEU A 20 -3.05 -36.11 -16.98
CA LEU A 20 -4.02 -35.40 -16.15
C LEU A 20 -3.46 -35.12 -14.75
N VAL A 21 -2.76 -36.07 -14.14
CA VAL A 21 -2.08 -35.87 -12.85
C VAL A 21 -0.98 -34.81 -12.96
N ALA A 22 -0.18 -34.84 -14.04
CA ALA A 22 0.86 -33.85 -14.27
C ALA A 22 0.27 -32.44 -14.51
N VAL A 23 -0.80 -32.33 -15.29
CA VAL A 23 -1.50 -31.05 -15.55
C VAL A 23 -2.11 -30.50 -14.27
N LEU A 24 -2.75 -31.35 -13.46
CA LEU A 24 -3.29 -30.96 -12.15
C LEU A 24 -2.17 -30.52 -11.19
N ALA A 25 -1.07 -31.25 -11.12
CA ALA A 25 0.07 -30.90 -10.28
C ALA A 25 0.70 -29.56 -10.70
N VAL A 26 0.85 -29.32 -12.01
CA VAL A 26 1.35 -28.05 -12.55
C VAL A 26 0.38 -26.90 -12.26
N ALA A 27 -0.93 -27.11 -12.42
CA ALA A 27 -1.94 -26.09 -12.12
C ALA A 27 -1.91 -25.69 -10.63
N VAL A 28 -1.77 -26.66 -9.72
CA VAL A 28 -1.64 -26.43 -8.27
C VAL A 28 -0.34 -25.68 -7.95
N LEU A 29 0.78 -26.07 -8.58
CA LEU A 29 2.07 -25.37 -8.43
C LEU A 29 1.99 -23.91 -8.91
N VAL A 30 1.42 -23.67 -10.09
CA VAL A 30 1.26 -22.32 -10.66
C VAL A 30 0.35 -21.45 -9.79
N ALA A 31 -0.75 -22.00 -9.27
CA ALA A 31 -1.64 -21.28 -8.35
C ALA A 31 -0.97 -20.99 -6.99
N GLY A 32 -0.08 -21.87 -6.51
CA GLY A 32 0.72 -21.63 -5.30
C GLY A 32 1.81 -20.57 -5.48
N LEU A 33 2.32 -20.39 -6.71
CA LEU A 33 3.30 -19.37 -7.08
C LEU A 33 2.68 -17.99 -7.34
N SER A 34 1.38 -17.90 -7.60
CA SER A 34 0.67 -16.62 -7.65
C SER A 34 0.46 -16.06 -6.25
N VAL A 35 1.54 -15.59 -5.63
CA VAL A 35 1.44 -14.58 -4.57
C VAL A 35 0.82 -13.35 -5.25
N PRO A 36 -0.40 -12.92 -4.89
CA PRO A 36 -0.86 -11.61 -5.33
C PRO A 36 0.14 -10.61 -4.77
N ALA A 37 0.95 -10.02 -5.64
CA ALA A 37 1.76 -8.86 -5.29
C ALA A 37 0.77 -7.74 -4.98
N SER A 38 0.31 -7.68 -3.74
CA SER A 38 -0.44 -6.59 -3.17
C SER A 38 0.48 -5.37 -3.11
N ALA A 39 0.72 -4.76 -4.26
CA ALA A 39 1.44 -3.49 -4.43
C ALA A 39 0.61 -2.29 -3.90
N ARG A 40 -0.23 -2.52 -2.88
CA ARG A 40 -1.04 -1.50 -2.20
C ARG A 40 -0.75 -1.38 -0.71
N TYR A 41 0.31 -2.04 -0.25
CA TYR A 41 0.86 -1.86 1.09
C TYR A 41 2.32 -1.41 1.01
N LEU A 42 2.62 -0.43 0.15
CA LEU A 42 3.82 0.38 0.35
C LEU A 42 3.44 1.37 1.44
N ASP A 43 3.68 0.94 2.68
CA ASP A 43 4.00 1.72 3.86
C ASP A 43 3.36 3.13 3.87
N GLU A 44 2.43 3.36 4.78
CA GLU A 44 1.81 4.67 5.12
C GLU A 44 2.83 5.73 5.59
N LYS A 45 4.09 5.62 5.17
CA LYS A 45 5.16 6.56 5.43
C LYS A 45 5.34 7.45 4.23
N CYS A 46 5.35 8.74 4.52
CA CYS A 46 5.54 9.78 3.53
C CYS A 46 6.86 9.61 2.78
N PRO A 47 6.93 9.97 1.49
CA PRO A 47 8.16 9.84 0.71
C PRO A 47 9.34 10.58 1.36
N GLY A 48 9.09 11.71 2.04
CA GLY A 48 10.10 12.46 2.80
C GLY A 48 10.41 11.93 4.21
N PHE A 49 9.83 10.80 4.65
CA PHE A 49 9.98 10.27 6.00
C PHE A 49 11.42 9.86 6.33
N PHE A 50 12.11 9.20 5.40
CA PHE A 50 13.45 8.64 5.66
C PHE A 50 14.50 9.70 6.00
N GLY A 51 14.43 10.87 5.35
CA GLY A 51 15.34 11.99 5.61
C GLY A 51 14.90 12.91 6.76
N ASN A 52 13.62 12.87 7.17
CA ASN A 52 13.04 13.85 8.09
C ASN A 52 12.20 13.19 9.20
N ARG A 53 12.74 12.15 9.85
CA ARG A 53 12.04 11.42 10.91
C ARG A 53 11.67 12.30 12.10
N ASP A 54 12.54 13.24 12.48
CA ASP A 54 12.28 14.15 13.60
C ASP A 54 11.16 15.13 13.29
N VAL A 55 11.11 15.60 12.04
CA VAL A 55 10.01 16.45 11.54
C VAL A 55 8.70 15.67 11.55
N TYR A 56 8.70 14.44 11.04
CA TYR A 56 7.54 13.57 11.09
C TYR A 56 7.03 13.37 12.52
N ARG A 57 7.92 13.09 13.48
CA ARG A 57 7.56 12.90 14.89
C ARG A 57 6.91 14.16 15.48
N LYS A 58 7.46 15.34 15.19
CA LYS A 58 6.87 16.61 15.65
C LYS A 58 5.45 16.80 15.14
N VAL A 59 5.22 16.58 13.86
CA VAL A 59 3.91 16.76 13.23
C VAL A 59 2.91 15.70 13.71
N ALA A 60 3.36 14.45 13.87
CA ALA A 60 2.53 13.36 14.42
C ALA A 60 2.10 13.61 15.86
N TRP A 61 2.95 14.21 16.69
CA TRP A 61 2.60 14.56 18.07
C TRP A 61 1.50 15.63 18.12
N ILE A 62 1.48 16.59 17.20
CA ILE A 62 0.38 17.58 17.12
C ILE A 62 -0.96 16.88 16.87
N CYS A 63 -0.99 15.87 15.99
CA CYS A 63 -2.20 15.08 15.75
C CYS A 63 -2.64 14.28 16.99
N GLU A 64 -1.69 13.84 17.82
CA GLU A 64 -1.97 13.14 19.08
C GLU A 64 -2.51 14.08 20.16
N ASP A 65 -1.90 15.27 20.34
CA ASP A 65 -2.40 16.31 21.23
C ASP A 65 -3.82 16.74 20.83
N CYS A 66 -4.08 16.87 19.52
CA CYS A 66 -5.39 17.19 18.98
C CYS A 66 -6.42 16.08 19.25
N ALA A 67 -6.07 14.81 19.02
CA ALA A 67 -6.95 13.69 19.32
C ALA A 67 -7.29 13.61 20.82
N ASN A 68 -6.34 13.97 21.69
CA ASN A 68 -6.56 14.05 23.14
C ASN A 68 -7.51 15.20 23.51
N LEU A 69 -7.42 16.35 22.86
CA LEU A 69 -8.33 17.49 23.06
C LEU A 69 -9.78 17.13 22.72
N PHE A 70 -10.00 16.52 21.55
CA PHE A 70 -11.34 16.11 21.11
C PHE A 70 -11.80 14.78 21.71
N ARG A 71 -10.92 14.07 22.40
CA ARG A 71 -11.14 12.71 22.93
C ARG A 71 -11.58 11.71 21.85
N ASP A 72 -11.09 11.90 20.61
CA ASP A 72 -11.40 11.04 19.48
C ASP A 72 -10.12 10.60 18.77
N SER A 73 -9.86 9.29 18.81
CA SER A 73 -8.70 8.68 18.17
C SER A 73 -8.77 8.67 16.64
N THR A 74 -9.95 8.85 16.05
CA THR A 74 -10.17 8.96 14.60
C THR A 74 -9.53 10.23 14.06
N ILE A 75 -9.49 11.30 14.85
CA ILE A 75 -8.83 12.56 14.47
C ILE A 75 -7.34 12.35 14.25
N ARG A 76 -6.67 11.53 15.07
CA ARG A 76 -5.26 11.20 14.89
C ARG A 76 -5.00 10.57 13.53
N ILE A 77 -5.88 9.63 13.12
CA ILE A 77 -5.79 8.94 11.83
C ILE A 77 -6.05 9.92 10.70
N ASN A 78 -7.12 10.70 10.77
CA ASN A 78 -7.46 11.66 9.73
C ASN A 78 -6.38 12.72 9.57
N CYS A 79 -5.84 13.24 10.66
CA CYS A 79 -4.76 14.23 10.69
C CYS A 79 -3.47 13.71 10.04
N SER A 80 -3.10 12.44 10.21
CA SER A 80 -1.90 11.85 9.58
C SER A 80 -2.10 11.37 8.14
N ARG A 81 -3.34 11.33 7.63
CA ARG A 81 -3.62 10.95 6.23
C ARG A 81 -2.94 11.90 5.26
N ASN A 82 -2.64 11.36 4.07
CA ASN A 82 -2.05 12.14 2.97
C ASN A 82 -0.80 12.93 3.38
N CYS A 83 -0.01 12.41 4.32
CA CYS A 83 1.18 13.09 4.82
C CYS A 83 0.92 14.43 5.50
N PHE A 84 -0.17 14.53 6.27
CA PHE A 84 -0.60 15.76 6.93
C PHE A 84 -1.04 16.88 5.96
N ILE A 85 -1.21 16.56 4.67
CA ILE A 85 -1.73 17.48 3.64
C ILE A 85 -3.26 17.35 3.60
N ASN A 86 -3.91 17.85 4.64
CA ASN A 86 -5.36 17.88 4.79
C ASN A 86 -5.77 19.14 5.56
N GLU A 87 -7.07 19.40 5.62
CA GLU A 87 -7.60 20.50 6.44
C GLU A 87 -7.66 20.13 7.93
N ASP A 88 -7.77 18.83 8.25
CA ASP A 88 -7.76 18.32 9.64
C ASP A 88 -6.50 18.73 10.40
N PHE A 89 -5.33 18.66 9.74
CA PHE A 89 -4.07 19.10 10.33
C PHE A 89 -4.08 20.59 10.66
N LYS A 90 -4.61 21.45 9.77
CA LYS A 90 -4.73 22.90 10.04
C LYS A 90 -5.66 23.18 11.22
N THR A 91 -6.79 22.48 11.28
CA THR A 91 -7.73 22.54 12.40
C THR A 91 -7.06 22.13 13.70
N CYS A 92 -6.27 21.06 13.69
CA CYS A 92 -5.53 20.59 14.86
C CYS A 92 -4.43 21.57 15.31
N VAL A 93 -3.69 22.17 14.37
CA VAL A 93 -2.71 23.23 14.69
C VAL A 93 -3.39 24.44 15.34
N ASN A 94 -4.60 24.78 14.87
CA ASN A 94 -5.40 25.85 15.48
C ASN A 94 -5.91 25.47 16.88
N ALA A 95 -6.44 24.26 17.05
CA ALA A 95 -6.96 23.76 18.32
C ALA A 95 -5.88 23.60 19.40
N THR A 96 -4.63 23.32 19.01
CA THR A 96 -3.49 23.18 19.93
C THR A 96 -2.77 24.51 20.22
N GLU A 97 -3.34 25.65 19.79
CA GLU A 97 -2.77 27.01 19.92
C GLU A 97 -1.39 27.21 19.26
N ARG A 98 -0.97 26.29 18.37
CA ARG A 98 0.31 26.37 17.63
C ARG A 98 0.23 27.21 16.35
N VAL A 99 -0.78 28.07 16.24
CA VAL A 99 -1.06 28.89 15.05
C VAL A 99 0.13 29.75 14.63
N ARG A 100 0.91 30.25 15.60
CA ARG A 100 2.10 31.08 15.35
C ARG A 100 3.20 30.34 14.57
N GLU A 101 3.21 29.01 14.64
CA GLU A 101 4.18 28.15 13.95
C GLU A 101 3.59 27.52 12.67
N MET A 102 2.36 27.88 12.30
CA MET A 102 1.63 27.23 11.19
C MET A 102 2.40 27.30 9.87
N GLU A 103 3.04 28.44 9.55
CA GLU A 103 3.84 28.58 8.33
C GLU A 103 5.03 27.61 8.29
N GLN A 104 5.69 27.39 9.44
CA GLN A 104 6.81 26.45 9.55
C GLN A 104 6.32 25.00 9.45
N LEU A 105 5.22 24.68 10.12
CA LEU A 105 4.60 23.36 10.08
C LEU A 105 4.12 23.00 8.67
N VAL A 106 3.48 23.93 7.95
CA VAL A 106 3.06 23.73 6.56
C VAL A 106 4.26 23.50 5.65
N ARG A 107 5.38 24.21 5.85
CA ARG A 107 6.63 23.97 5.12
C ARG A 107 7.16 22.56 5.37
N TRP A 108 7.17 22.11 6.62
CA TRP A 108 7.60 20.76 6.99
C TRP A 108 6.74 19.66 6.37
N VAL A 109 5.42 19.84 6.42
CA VAL A 109 4.45 18.94 5.77
C VAL A 109 4.69 18.88 4.25
N SER A 110 4.97 20.03 3.62
CA SER A 110 5.31 20.08 2.20
C SER A 110 6.60 19.32 1.86
N ILE A 111 7.61 19.34 2.74
CA ILE A 111 8.85 18.57 2.56
C ILE A 111 8.57 17.07 2.68
N LEU A 112 7.76 16.66 3.66
CA LEU A 112 7.37 15.26 3.87
C LEU A 112 6.58 14.71 2.66
N GLY A 113 5.72 15.52 2.06
CA GLY A 113 4.93 15.17 0.87
C GLY A 113 5.60 15.41 -0.48
N GLY A 114 6.78 16.04 -0.52
CA GLY A 114 7.42 16.56 -1.75
C GLY A 114 7.86 15.51 -2.78
N GLY A 115 7.84 14.22 -2.45
CA GLY A 115 8.16 13.12 -3.38
C GLY A 115 6.96 12.57 -4.16
N ARG A 116 5.81 13.26 -4.17
CA ARG A 116 4.56 12.81 -4.79
C ARG A 116 4.30 13.43 -6.19
N ARG A 117 5.36 13.82 -6.91
CA ARG A 117 5.31 14.34 -8.29
C ARG A 117 5.75 13.29 -9.29
#